data_AF-A0A6G2BDE8-F1
#
_entry.id   AF-A0A6G2BDE8-F1
#
_cell.length_a   1.000
_cell.length_b   1.000
_cell.length_c   1.000
_cell.angle_alpha   90.00
_cell.angle_beta   90.00
_cell.angle_gamma   90.00
#
_symmetry.space_group_name_H-M   'P 1'
#
loop_
_entity.id
_entity.type
_entity.pdbx_description
1 polymer ?
#
loop_
_entity_poly.entity_id
_entity_poly.type
_entity_poly.pdbx_seq_one_letter_code
_entity_poly.pdbx_strand_id
1 'polypeptide(L)'
;MPADELDPIEAATARMSSDETDRLGWPDAAAQAVELPPLTTIPTPDYRPGCVIRYWCPLGCGWWHDEMVGAEPPAPPLILPAGFTSADIARAVSEQAAARERAYVARVEQAIAGHFEAAHPDR
;
A
#
# COMPACT_ATOMS: atom_id res chain seq x y z
N MET A 1 -4.05 54.31 5.71
CA MET A 1 -3.79 53.15 4.84
C MET A 1 -4.97 52.22 5.05
N PRO A 2 -5.85 52.04 4.05
CA PRO A 2 -7.00 51.15 4.20
C PRO A 2 -6.51 49.71 4.28
N ALA A 3 -7.14 48.95 5.18
CA ALA A 3 -6.84 47.54 5.43
C ALA A 3 -7.08 46.70 4.18
N ASP A 4 -6.21 45.72 3.97
CA ASP A 4 -6.32 44.62 3.01
C ASP A 4 -7.76 44.12 2.91
N GLU A 5 -8.42 44.46 1.80
CA GLU A 5 -9.64 43.81 1.36
C GLU A 5 -9.17 42.56 0.61
N LEU A 6 -9.11 41.43 1.32
CA LEU A 6 -8.76 40.14 0.73
C LEU A 6 -9.62 39.90 -0.51
N ASP A 7 -8.97 39.44 -1.59
CA ASP A 7 -9.61 39.14 -2.86
C ASP A 7 -10.81 38.19 -2.60
N PRO A 8 -12.01 38.50 -3.10
CA PRO A 8 -13.19 37.65 -2.92
C PRO A 8 -12.95 36.20 -3.36
N ILE A 9 -11.97 35.93 -4.24
CA ILE A 9 -11.55 34.59 -4.63
C ILE A 9 -10.82 33.86 -3.49
N GLU A 10 -9.91 34.53 -2.77
CA GLU A 10 -9.24 33.95 -1.59
C GLU A 10 -10.22 33.70 -0.44
N ALA A 11 -11.20 34.59 -0.26
CA ALA A 11 -12.26 34.38 0.72
C ALA A 11 -13.19 33.21 0.35
N ALA A 12 -13.39 32.94 -0.94
CA ALA A 12 -14.21 31.83 -1.43
C ALA A 12 -13.47 30.48 -1.30
N THR A 13 -12.18 30.41 -1.63
CA THR A 13 -11.39 29.18 -1.47
C THR A 13 -11.21 28.79 -0.02
N ALA A 14 -11.04 29.76 0.90
CA ALA A 14 -10.97 29.48 2.33
C ALA A 14 -12.27 28.84 2.90
N ARG A 15 -13.44 29.25 2.38
CA ARG A 15 -14.75 28.69 2.80
C ARG A 15 -15.01 27.30 2.21
N MET A 16 -14.57 27.03 0.98
CA MET A 16 -14.67 25.68 0.40
C MET A 16 -13.75 24.68 1.13
N SER A 17 -12.55 25.11 1.54
CA SER A 17 -11.55 24.25 2.17
C SER A 17 -11.91 23.72 3.57
N SER A 18 -12.92 24.28 4.23
CA SER A 18 -13.30 23.91 5.61
C SER A 18 -14.61 23.12 5.66
N ASP A 19 -15.54 23.39 4.75
CA ASP A 19 -16.86 22.73 4.72
C ASP A 19 -16.83 21.39 3.97
N GLU A 20 -15.84 21.18 3.09
CA GLU A 20 -15.71 19.97 2.26
C GLU A 20 -15.01 18.82 3.00
N THR A 21 -14.03 19.15 3.86
CA THR A 21 -13.33 18.21 4.74
C THR A 21 -14.25 17.61 5.80
N ASP A 22 -15.17 18.40 6.36
CA ASP A 22 -16.20 17.93 7.29
C ASP A 22 -17.26 17.06 6.59
N ARG A 23 -17.65 17.40 5.35
CA ARG A 23 -18.64 16.61 4.59
C ARG A 23 -18.13 15.25 4.12
N LEU A 24 -16.84 15.14 3.81
CA LEU A 24 -16.23 13.88 3.37
C LEU A 24 -15.97 12.91 4.54
N GLY A 25 -16.19 13.33 5.78
CA GLY A 25 -15.97 12.49 6.96
C GLY A 25 -14.55 11.93 7.02
N TRP A 26 -13.57 12.71 6.54
CA TRP A 26 -12.18 12.29 6.62
C TRP A 26 -11.83 12.22 8.11
N PRO A 27 -11.50 11.04 8.64
CA PRO A 27 -11.18 10.93 10.06
C PRO A 27 -10.00 11.84 10.32
N ASP A 28 -10.15 12.71 11.32
CA ASP A 28 -9.10 13.53 11.88
C ASP A 28 -7.88 12.61 12.04
N ALA A 29 -6.84 12.86 11.25
CA ALA A 29 -5.65 12.01 11.18
C ALA A 29 -4.82 12.25 12.44
N ALA A 30 -5.40 11.95 13.60
CA ALA A 30 -4.75 11.94 14.88
C ALA A 30 -3.63 10.91 14.76
N ALA A 31 -2.41 11.44 14.61
CA ALA A 31 -1.11 10.79 14.72
C ALA A 31 -1.20 9.27 14.88
N GLN A 32 -1.44 8.55 13.78
CA GLN A 32 -1.15 7.13 13.76
C GLN A 32 0.34 7.03 14.08
N ALA A 33 0.67 6.35 15.18
CA ALA A 33 2.04 6.00 15.47
C ALA A 33 2.60 5.37 14.20
N VAL A 34 3.59 6.03 13.59
CA VAL A 34 4.26 5.50 12.40
C VAL A 34 5.03 4.28 12.89
N GLU A 35 4.37 3.13 12.85
CA GLU A 35 5.03 1.86 13.04
C GLU A 35 6.06 1.78 11.91
N LEU A 36 7.34 1.71 12.30
CA LEU A 36 8.40 1.56 11.30
C LEU A 36 8.09 0.29 10.51
N PRO A 37 8.14 0.35 9.17
CA PRO A 37 7.85 -0.81 8.36
C PRO A 37 8.80 -1.94 8.79
N PRO A 38 8.32 -3.19 8.81
CA PRO A 38 9.18 -4.32 9.13
C PRO A 38 10.41 -4.30 8.20
N LEU A 39 11.58 -4.63 8.76
CA LEU A 39 12.78 -4.80 7.96
C LEU A 39 12.48 -5.87 6.90
N THR A 40 12.63 -5.50 5.63
CA THR A 40 12.38 -6.37 4.48
C THR A 40 13.66 -6.62 3.71
N THR A 41 13.81 -7.84 3.17
CA THR A 41 14.89 -8.20 2.25
C THR A 41 14.53 -7.91 0.79
N ILE A 42 13.28 -7.50 0.54
CA ILE A 42 12.77 -7.19 -0.80
C ILE A 42 13.39 -5.86 -1.27
N PRO A 43 14.06 -5.82 -2.42
CA PRO A 43 14.61 -4.60 -2.99
C PRO A 43 13.48 -3.66 -3.43
N THR A 44 13.80 -2.39 -3.59
CA THR A 44 12.85 -1.40 -4.11
C THR A 44 12.32 -1.83 -5.49
N PRO A 45 11.00 -1.89 -5.69
CA PRO A 45 10.42 -2.28 -6.97
C PRO A 45 10.54 -1.19 -8.04
N ASP A 46 10.60 -1.63 -9.31
CA ASP A 46 10.37 -0.83 -10.51
C ASP A 46 8.97 -1.14 -11.07
N TYR A 47 8.11 -0.12 -11.15
CA TYR A 47 6.72 -0.27 -11.60
C TYR A 47 6.64 -0.13 -13.12
N ARG A 48 6.11 -1.18 -13.78
CA ARG A 48 6.03 -1.26 -15.24
C ARG A 48 4.58 -1.17 -15.71
N PRO A 49 4.33 -0.73 -16.96
CA PRO A 49 3.01 -0.78 -17.57
C PRO A 49 2.40 -2.19 -17.53
N GLY A 50 1.06 -2.28 -17.46
CA GLY A 50 0.37 -3.57 -17.43
C GLY A 50 0.36 -4.24 -16.05
N CYS A 51 0.46 -3.46 -14.97
CA CYS A 51 0.41 -3.95 -13.60
C CYS A 51 1.54 -4.94 -13.24
N VAL A 52 2.71 -4.77 -13.88
CA VAL A 52 3.90 -5.57 -13.58
C VAL A 52 4.80 -4.81 -12.62
N ILE A 53 5.24 -5.49 -11.57
CA ILE A 53 6.18 -5.00 -10.57
C ILE A 53 7.47 -5.78 -10.74
N ARG A 54 8.58 -5.09 -11.01
CA ARG A 54 9.88 -5.69 -11.23
C ARG A 54 10.81 -5.50 -10.03
N TYR A 55 11.40 -6.58 -9.57
CA TYR A 55 12.39 -6.61 -8.51
C TYR A 55 13.76 -6.96 -9.08
N TRP A 56 14.65 -5.99 -9.13
CA TRP A 56 16.01 -6.20 -9.63
C TRP A 56 16.90 -6.82 -8.55
N CYS A 57 17.85 -7.67 -8.95
CA CYS A 57 18.91 -8.10 -8.03
C CYS A 57 19.71 -6.89 -7.54
N PRO A 58 19.86 -6.67 -6.23
CA PRO A 58 20.54 -5.49 -5.69
C PRO A 58 22.05 -5.50 -5.95
N LEU A 59 22.64 -6.64 -6.34
CA LEU A 59 24.04 -6.73 -6.77
C LEU A 59 24.25 -6.29 -8.23
N GLY A 60 23.19 -5.96 -8.97
CA GLY A 60 23.30 -5.48 -10.34
C GLY A 60 23.75 -6.54 -11.35
N CYS A 61 23.54 -7.83 -11.07
CA CYS A 61 23.98 -8.94 -11.92
C CYS A 61 23.13 -9.12 -13.21
N GLY A 62 22.11 -8.28 -13.39
CA GLY A 62 21.22 -8.30 -14.56
C GLY A 62 20.01 -9.24 -14.41
N TRP A 63 19.87 -9.97 -13.30
CA TRP A 63 18.66 -10.73 -13.00
C TRP A 63 17.55 -9.87 -12.39
N TRP A 64 16.30 -10.26 -12.64
CA TRP A 64 15.11 -9.67 -12.02
C TRP A 64 14.00 -10.70 -11.82
N HIS A 65 13.09 -10.40 -10.90
CA HIS A 65 11.82 -11.10 -10.70
C HIS A 65 10.66 -10.19 -11.05
N ASP A 66 9.70 -10.67 -11.84
CA ASP A 66 8.51 -9.93 -12.22
C ASP A 66 7.28 -10.52 -11.50
N GLU A 67 6.57 -9.70 -10.74
CA GLU A 67 5.23 -10.01 -10.21
C GLU A 67 4.18 -9.28 -11.06
N MET A 68 3.06 -9.96 -11.35
CA MET A 68 1.93 -9.36 -12.03
C MET A 68 0.77 -9.20 -11.05
N VAL A 69 0.40 -7.96 -10.75
CA VAL A 69 -0.70 -7.66 -9.83
C VAL A 69 -2.00 -8.18 -10.42
N GLY A 70 -2.74 -8.97 -9.64
CA GLY A 70 -4.01 -9.54 -10.07
C GLY A 70 -3.88 -10.83 -10.89
N ALA A 71 -2.66 -11.31 -11.15
CA ALA A 71 -2.45 -12.68 -11.64
C ALA A 71 -2.59 -13.73 -10.52
N GLU A 72 -2.70 -13.29 -9.27
CA GLU A 72 -2.94 -14.20 -8.15
C GLU A 72 -4.31 -14.87 -8.25
N PRO A 73 -4.46 -16.10 -7.72
CA PRO A 73 -5.76 -16.72 -7.59
C PRO A 73 -6.74 -15.79 -6.85
N PRO A 74 -8.02 -15.78 -7.25
CA PRO A 74 -9.02 -14.99 -6.55
C PRO A 74 -9.05 -15.36 -5.07
N ALA A 75 -9.18 -14.34 -4.22
CA ALA A 75 -9.28 -14.56 -2.79
C ALA A 75 -10.54 -15.39 -2.48
N PRO A 76 -10.51 -16.25 -1.45
CA PRO A 76 -11.70 -16.97 -1.03
C PRO A 76 -12.78 -15.98 -0.58
N PRO A 77 -14.07 -16.35 -0.63
CA PRO A 77 -15.15 -15.53 -0.09
C PRO A 77 -14.90 -15.17 1.39
N LEU A 78 -15.27 -13.95 1.78
CA LEU A 78 -15.24 -13.54 3.18
C LEU A 78 -16.30 -14.32 3.97
N ILE A 79 -15.88 -14.91 5.09
CA ILE A 79 -16.78 -15.61 6.00
C ILE A 79 -17.12 -14.67 7.15
N LEU A 80 -18.41 -14.34 7.29
CA LEU A 80 -18.91 -13.43 8.32
C LEU A 80 -19.86 -14.18 9.27
N PRO A 81 -19.92 -13.80 10.55
CA PRO A 81 -20.90 -14.35 11.48
C PRO A 81 -22.33 -13.95 11.10
N ALA A 82 -23.32 -14.73 11.55
CA ALA A 82 -24.72 -14.35 11.42
C ALA A 82 -24.99 -13.05 12.22
N GLY A 83 -25.66 -12.07 11.59
CA GLY A 83 -25.89 -10.76 12.20
C GLY A 83 -24.65 -9.87 12.28
N PHE A 84 -23.70 -10.03 11.34
CA PHE A 84 -22.47 -9.24 11.27
C PHE A 84 -22.72 -7.74 11.35
N THR A 85 -21.74 -7.03 11.91
CA THR A 85 -21.67 -5.58 11.97
C THR A 85 -20.71 -5.03 10.92
N SER A 86 -20.69 -3.70 10.71
CA SER A 86 -19.66 -3.07 9.88
C SER A 86 -18.24 -3.32 10.38
N ALA A 87 -18.05 -3.44 11.70
CA ALA A 87 -16.76 -3.76 12.31
C ALA A 87 -16.29 -5.17 11.93
N ASP A 88 -17.21 -6.13 11.82
CA ASP A 88 -16.88 -7.50 11.38
C ASP A 88 -16.42 -7.52 9.92
N ILE A 89 -17.06 -6.74 9.05
CA ILE A 89 -16.65 -6.60 7.65
C ILE A 89 -15.25 -6.00 7.57
N ALA A 90 -15.01 -4.88 8.26
CA ALA A 90 -13.72 -4.20 8.25
C ALA A 90 -12.61 -5.16 8.70
N ARG A 91 -12.83 -5.87 9.82
CA ARG A 91 -11.90 -6.89 10.32
C ARG A 91 -11.63 -7.99 9.27
N ALA A 92 -12.67 -8.59 8.70
CA ALA A 92 -12.51 -9.67 7.73
C ALA A 92 -11.76 -9.23 6.47
N VAL A 93 -12.02 -8.01 5.98
CA VAL A 93 -11.29 -7.41 4.85
C VAL A 93 -9.82 -7.20 5.20
N SER A 94 -9.53 -6.61 6.37
CA SER A 94 -8.15 -6.38 6.83
C SER A 94 -7.39 -7.68 7.01
N GLU A 95 -7.99 -8.70 7.60
CA GLU A 95 -7.37 -10.02 7.79
C GLU A 95 -7.06 -10.69 6.45
N GLN A 96 -7.99 -10.64 5.50
CA GLN A 96 -7.76 -11.17 4.15
C GLN A 96 -6.69 -10.39 3.40
N ALA A 97 -6.69 -9.05 3.49
CA ALA A 97 -5.66 -8.21 2.89
C ALA A 97 -4.27 -8.54 3.46
N ALA A 98 -4.14 -8.63 4.78
CA ALA A 98 -2.88 -8.99 5.44
C ALA A 98 -2.43 -10.41 5.08
N ALA A 99 -3.36 -11.36 4.92
CA ALA A 99 -3.02 -12.71 4.46
C ALA A 99 -2.47 -12.72 3.02
N ARG A 100 -3.07 -11.91 2.14
CA ARG A 100 -2.59 -11.75 0.76
C ARG A 100 -1.23 -11.07 0.70
N GLU A 101 -1.03 -10.03 1.49
CA GLU A 101 0.25 -9.34 1.62
C GLU A 101 1.36 -10.30 2.08
N ARG A 102 1.12 -11.09 3.14
CA ARG A 102 2.10 -12.09 3.59
C ARG A 102 2.43 -13.10 2.50
N ALA A 103 1.42 -13.58 1.77
CA ALA A 103 1.64 -14.51 0.67
C ALA A 103 2.41 -13.86 -0.50
N TYR A 104 2.18 -12.59 -0.77
CA TYR A 104 2.92 -11.81 -1.77
C TYR A 104 4.40 -11.66 -1.36
N VAL A 105 4.65 -11.15 -0.15
CA VAL A 105 6.00 -10.97 0.40
C VAL A 105 6.77 -12.29 0.37
N ALA A 106 6.18 -13.38 0.85
CA ALA A 106 6.84 -14.68 0.87
C ALA A 106 7.27 -15.17 -0.52
N ARG A 107 6.47 -14.95 -1.58
CA ARG A 107 6.83 -15.32 -2.95
C ARG A 107 8.02 -14.51 -3.46
N VAL A 108 7.98 -13.20 -3.25
CA VAL A 108 9.05 -12.30 -3.70
C VAL A 108 10.35 -12.62 -2.97
N GLU A 109 10.30 -12.78 -1.64
CA GLU A 109 11.46 -13.18 -0.84
C GLU A 109 12.01 -14.54 -1.25
N GLN A 110 11.14 -15.54 -1.49
CA GLN A 110 11.58 -16.85 -1.95
C GLN A 110 12.27 -16.78 -3.32
N ALA A 111 11.72 -16.01 -4.27
CA ALA A 111 12.32 -15.86 -5.59
C ALA A 111 13.71 -15.20 -5.52
N ILE A 112 13.83 -14.14 -4.71
CA ILE A 112 15.10 -13.44 -4.51
C ILE A 112 16.10 -14.34 -3.79
N ALA A 113 15.70 -14.98 -2.67
CA ALA A 113 16.56 -15.89 -1.92
C ALA A 113 17.07 -17.03 -2.80
N GLY A 114 16.18 -17.67 -3.57
CA GLY A 114 16.56 -18.73 -4.51
C GLY A 114 17.54 -18.24 -5.59
N HIS A 115 17.39 -17.00 -6.07
CA HIS A 115 18.38 -16.41 -6.97
C HIS A 115 19.73 -16.18 -6.27
N PHE A 116 19.74 -15.65 -5.04
CA PHE A 116 20.96 -15.41 -4.28
C PHE A 116 21.72 -16.71 -4.01
N GLU A 117 21.04 -17.74 -3.52
CA GLU A 117 21.64 -19.05 -3.27
C GLU A 117 22.28 -19.65 -4.54
N ALA A 118 21.64 -19.48 -5.69
CA ALA A 118 22.11 -20.06 -6.95
C ALA A 118 23.21 -19.24 -7.64
N ALA A 119 23.10 -17.92 -7.68
CA ALA A 119 23.95 -17.04 -8.46
C ALA A 119 25.03 -16.31 -7.63
N HIS A 120 24.85 -16.26 -6.31
CA HIS A 120 25.69 -15.51 -5.38
C HIS A 120 26.03 -16.34 -4.11
N PRO A 121 26.55 -17.58 -4.25
CA PRO A 121 26.73 -18.49 -3.11
C PRO A 121 27.71 -18.00 -2.03
N ASP A 122 28.59 -17.06 -2.37
CA ASP A 122 29.58 -16.47 -1.46
C ASP A 122 29.14 -15.09 -0.89
N ARG A 123 27.85 -14.74 -1.00
CA ARG A 123 27.30 -13.44 -0.58
C ARG A 123 26.24 -13.55 0.49
#